data_AF-A0A951L0V4-F1
#
_entry.id   AF-A0A951L0V4-F1
#
_cell.length_a   1.000
_cell.length_b   1.000
_cell.length_c   1.000
_cell.angle_alpha   90.00
_cell.angle_beta   90.00
_cell.angle_gamma   90.00
#
_symmetry.space_group_name_H-M   'P 1'
#
loop_
_entity.id
_entity.type
_entity.pdbx_description
1 polymer ?
#
loop_
_entity_poly.entity_id
_entity_poly.type
_entity_poly.pdbx_seq_one_letter_code
_entity_poly.pdbx_strand_id
1 'polypeptide(L)'
;MGFLKREDDDYAQAPAQVAPAPPDEAPRQAAYEAGSLAGIPESGIERIERMKQEVARGFFTSDLSVNEFLLVKQAGFEPLGLVLGSSIYHIGFQQAMWNQSQELGVLTQAMYHARELAMTRMEEEADQLGADGIVGVRLDIGRYEWGADLAEFIAVGTAVRHRAGELHRAPNGRPFTSDLSGQDFATLLRAGYRPVGMVMGNCVYHVGRQGMLASLKQVGRNVEMPNYTQALYEARELAMERMQREADEVRAGGIVGARIVERSHGWGSHVIEFFAIGTAVVATTTEHEIEKPSMVLPLSG
;
A
#
# COMPACT_ATOMS: atom_id res chain seq x y z
N MET A 1 56.62 -22.95 15.99
CA MET A 1 56.14 -21.57 16.26
C MET A 1 54.82 -21.44 15.49
N GLY A 2 53.71 -21.79 16.14
CA GLY A 2 52.40 -21.93 15.51
C GLY A 2 51.73 -20.57 15.34
N PHE A 3 51.30 -20.26 14.12
CA PHE A 3 50.48 -19.10 13.82
C PHE A 3 49.01 -19.45 14.06
N LEU A 4 48.43 -18.85 15.10
CA LEU A 4 47.00 -18.84 15.38
C LEU A 4 46.27 -18.04 14.30
N LYS A 5 45.39 -18.70 13.55
CA LYS A 5 44.38 -18.07 12.71
C LYS A 5 43.12 -17.97 13.58
N ARG A 6 42.69 -16.75 13.90
CA ARG A 6 41.35 -16.51 14.46
C ARG A 6 40.37 -16.56 13.30
N GLU A 7 39.39 -17.45 13.41
CA GLU A 7 38.19 -17.47 12.59
C GLU A 7 37.11 -16.75 13.39
N ASP A 8 36.82 -15.51 12.99
CA ASP A 8 35.64 -14.77 13.42
C ASP A 8 34.67 -14.80 12.22
N ASP A 9 33.92 -15.90 12.09
CA ASP A 9 32.81 -16.04 11.14
C ASP A 9 31.49 -15.78 11.88
N ASP A 10 31.22 -14.51 12.20
CA ASP A 10 29.88 -14.04 12.58
C ASP A 10 29.05 -13.83 11.31
N TYR A 11 28.57 -14.94 10.73
CA TYR A 11 27.48 -14.87 9.75
C TYR A 11 26.17 -14.59 10.51
N ALA A 12 25.76 -13.33 10.47
CA ALA A 12 24.42 -12.90 10.87
C ALA A 12 23.37 -13.83 10.22
N GLN A 13 22.58 -14.52 11.04
CA GLN A 13 21.49 -15.35 10.58
C GLN A 13 20.48 -14.47 9.83
N ALA A 14 20.29 -14.75 8.54
CA ALA A 14 19.24 -14.13 7.75
C ALA A 14 17.88 -14.39 8.43
N PRO A 15 16.97 -13.39 8.46
CA PRO A 15 15.66 -13.57 9.06
C PRO A 15 14.94 -14.74 8.39
N ALA A 16 14.24 -15.54 9.21
CA ALA A 16 13.53 -16.73 8.76
C ALA A 16 12.57 -16.38 7.61
N GLN A 17 12.75 -17.04 6.47
CA GLN A 17 11.83 -16.93 5.33
C GLN A 17 10.46 -17.49 5.77
N VAL A 18 9.47 -16.61 5.90
CA VAL A 18 8.08 -17.02 6.13
C VAL A 18 7.62 -17.74 4.87
N ALA A 19 7.33 -19.04 4.97
CA ALA A 19 6.78 -19.82 3.86
C ALA A 19 5.46 -19.19 3.41
N PRO A 20 5.18 -19.11 2.09
CA PRO A 20 3.94 -18.54 1.60
C PRO A 20 2.74 -19.35 2.12
N ALA A 21 1.68 -18.65 2.53
CA ALA A 21 0.44 -19.27 2.95
C ALA A 21 -0.18 -20.09 1.80
N PRO A 22 -0.93 -21.16 2.10
CA PRO A 22 -1.67 -21.89 1.07
C PRO A 22 -2.64 -20.96 0.33
N PRO A 23 -2.89 -21.18 -0.97
CA PRO A 23 -3.57 -20.22 -1.86
C PRO A 23 -5.02 -19.87 -1.45
N ASP A 24 -5.67 -20.69 -0.61
CA ASP A 24 -7.04 -20.48 -0.12
C ASP A 24 -7.12 -19.78 1.25
N GLU A 25 -5.99 -19.49 1.91
CA GLU A 25 -6.00 -18.70 3.14
C GLU A 25 -6.03 -17.21 2.80
N ALA A 26 -6.95 -16.45 3.40
CA ALA A 26 -6.93 -15.00 3.30
C ALA A 26 -5.54 -14.52 3.79
N PRO A 27 -4.88 -13.61 3.05
CA PRO A 27 -3.56 -13.19 3.45
C PRO A 27 -3.60 -12.59 4.85
N ARG A 28 -2.79 -13.13 5.76
CA ARG A 28 -2.64 -12.56 7.10
C ARG A 28 -1.80 -11.29 6.99
N GLN A 29 -2.25 -10.23 7.66
CA GLN A 29 -1.41 -9.06 7.93
C GLN A 29 -0.12 -9.52 8.63
N ALA A 30 1.03 -8.99 8.25
CA ALA A 30 2.27 -9.17 8.97
C ALA A 30 2.07 -8.68 10.40
N ALA A 31 2.78 -9.34 11.30
CA ALA A 31 2.78 -8.97 12.69
C ALA A 31 3.33 -7.54 12.81
N TYR A 32 2.49 -6.64 13.31
CA TYR A 32 2.90 -5.33 13.77
C TYR A 32 3.09 -5.39 15.28
N GLU A 33 4.24 -4.92 15.76
CA GLU A 33 4.52 -4.73 17.18
C GLU A 33 4.87 -3.25 17.41
N ALA A 34 4.17 -2.59 18.33
CA ALA A 34 4.43 -1.20 18.65
C ALA A 34 5.88 -1.01 19.14
N GLY A 35 6.58 -0.03 18.58
CA GLY A 35 7.99 0.22 18.84
C GLY A 35 8.96 -0.78 18.20
N SER A 36 8.49 -1.70 17.37
CA SER A 36 9.36 -2.63 16.63
C SER A 36 10.27 -1.89 15.64
N LEU A 37 11.45 -2.47 15.47
CA LEU A 37 12.40 -2.16 14.38
C LEU A 37 12.77 -3.43 13.60
N ALA A 38 12.09 -4.56 13.85
CA ALA A 38 12.48 -5.87 13.34
C ALA A 38 12.45 -5.93 11.80
N GLY A 39 11.56 -5.16 11.17
CA GLY A 39 11.47 -5.05 9.71
C GLY A 39 12.41 -4.02 9.09
N ILE A 40 13.06 -3.15 9.87
CA ILE A 40 13.78 -1.98 9.37
C ILE A 40 15.28 -2.30 9.21
N PRO A 41 15.89 -2.06 8.02
CA PRO A 41 17.32 -2.26 7.83
C PRO A 41 18.14 -1.29 8.69
N GLU A 42 19.40 -1.63 8.98
CA GLU A 42 20.30 -0.82 9.82
C GLU A 42 20.42 0.64 9.36
N SER A 43 20.57 0.87 8.05
CA SER A 43 20.60 2.21 7.47
C SER A 43 19.28 2.99 7.67
N GLY A 44 18.16 2.28 7.75
CA GLY A 44 16.86 2.84 8.11
C GLY A 44 16.81 3.26 9.57
N ILE A 45 17.33 2.44 10.48
CA ILE A 45 17.40 2.75 11.92
C ILE A 45 18.27 4.00 12.15
N GLU A 46 19.44 4.09 11.53
CA GLU A 46 20.31 5.26 11.61
C GLU A 46 19.62 6.54 11.10
N ARG A 47 18.85 6.43 10.02
CA ARG A 47 18.05 7.53 9.48
C ARG A 47 16.97 7.97 10.45
N ILE A 48 16.24 7.03 11.05
CA ILE A 48 15.19 7.31 12.05
C ILE A 48 15.76 8.06 13.26
N GLU A 49 16.89 7.61 13.80
CA GLU A 49 17.51 8.28 14.95
C GLU A 49 17.95 9.71 14.63
N ARG A 50 18.45 9.93 13.41
CA ARG A 50 18.76 11.28 12.92
C ARG A 50 17.50 12.14 12.80
N MET A 51 16.42 11.59 12.22
CA MET A 51 15.14 12.26 12.07
C MET A 51 14.54 12.64 13.42
N LYS A 52 14.61 11.77 14.44
CA LYS A 52 14.16 12.09 15.81
C LYS A 52 14.84 13.34 16.36
N GLN A 53 16.16 13.46 16.16
CA GLN A 53 16.93 14.64 16.59
C GLN A 53 16.58 15.90 15.79
N GLU A 54 16.34 15.75 14.50
CA GLU A 54 15.94 16.83 13.59
C GLU A 54 14.55 17.38 13.92
N VAL A 55 13.58 16.50 14.15
CA VAL A 55 12.21 16.84 14.57
C VAL A 55 12.22 17.60 15.88
N ALA A 56 13.05 17.20 16.84
CA ALA A 56 13.21 17.92 18.11
C ALA A 56 13.73 19.35 17.92
N ARG A 57 14.39 19.64 16.80
CA ARG A 57 14.86 20.98 16.40
C ARG A 57 13.91 21.70 15.44
N GLY A 58 12.77 21.07 15.10
CA GLY A 58 11.79 21.60 14.15
C GLY A 58 12.13 21.40 12.68
N PHE A 59 13.09 20.53 12.34
CA PHE A 59 13.40 20.16 10.96
C PHE A 59 12.66 18.88 10.57
N PHE A 60 12.13 18.84 9.34
CA PHE A 60 11.47 17.68 8.77
C PHE A 60 11.65 17.65 7.25
N THR A 61 11.56 16.45 6.67
CA THR A 61 11.37 16.22 5.25
C THR A 61 9.94 15.75 5.00
N SER A 62 9.38 16.03 3.84
CA SER A 62 8.01 15.63 3.51
C SER A 62 7.84 15.57 2.00
N ASP A 63 6.94 14.70 1.53
CA ASP A 63 6.52 14.63 0.14
C ASP A 63 5.26 15.46 -0.16
N LEU A 64 4.70 16.15 0.85
CA LEU A 64 3.59 17.06 0.68
C LEU A 64 4.03 18.27 -0.16
N SER A 65 3.20 18.66 -1.12
CA SER A 65 3.31 19.96 -1.78
C SER A 65 3.08 21.10 -0.78
N VAL A 66 3.46 22.33 -1.17
CA VAL A 66 3.30 23.52 -0.30
C VAL A 66 1.84 23.69 0.17
N ASN A 67 0.87 23.48 -0.73
CA ASN A 67 -0.55 23.61 -0.38
C ASN A 67 -0.99 22.54 0.61
N GLU A 68 -0.57 21.30 0.39
CA GLU A 68 -0.86 20.18 1.29
C GLU A 68 -0.25 20.38 2.67
N PHE A 69 1.02 20.81 2.74
CA PHE A 69 1.69 21.12 3.99
C PHE A 69 0.90 22.14 4.84
N LEU A 70 0.49 23.25 4.22
CA LEU A 70 -0.27 24.29 4.91
C LEU A 70 -1.64 23.80 5.37
N LEU A 71 -2.33 22.98 4.55
CA LEU A 71 -3.65 22.45 4.89
C LEU A 71 -3.61 21.38 6.00
N VAL A 72 -2.61 20.49 5.98
CA VAL A 72 -2.36 19.53 7.07
C VAL A 72 -2.08 20.28 8.38
N LYS A 73 -1.28 21.34 8.32
CA LYS A 73 -0.98 22.20 9.48
C LYS A 73 -2.20 22.95 10.00
N GLN A 74 -3.05 23.44 9.10
CA GLN A 74 -4.32 24.07 9.45
C GLN A 74 -5.28 23.06 10.10
N ALA A 75 -5.32 21.83 9.61
CA ALA A 75 -6.10 20.72 10.17
C ALA A 75 -5.59 20.22 11.53
N GLY A 76 -4.54 20.84 12.10
CA GLY A 76 -4.05 20.54 13.44
C GLY A 76 -2.89 19.56 13.49
N PHE A 77 -2.38 19.09 12.35
CA PHE A 77 -1.31 18.10 12.28
C PHE A 77 0.04 18.75 11.93
N GLU A 78 1.11 18.38 12.63
CA GLU A 78 2.49 18.73 12.27
C GLU A 78 3.16 17.55 11.55
N PRO A 79 3.84 17.78 10.43
CA PRO A 79 4.71 16.78 9.82
C PRO A 79 5.90 16.46 10.73
N LEU A 80 6.25 15.18 10.81
CA LEU A 80 7.41 14.67 11.52
C LEU A 80 8.53 14.22 10.58
N GLY A 81 8.21 13.83 9.35
CA GLY A 81 9.24 13.37 8.43
C GLY A 81 8.71 12.50 7.31
N LEU A 82 9.55 12.31 6.30
CA LEU A 82 9.32 11.35 5.23
C LEU A 82 9.64 9.93 5.74
N VAL A 83 8.64 9.06 5.72
CA VAL A 83 8.78 7.66 6.13
C VAL A 83 8.76 6.75 4.92
N LEU A 84 9.52 5.65 5.00
CA LEU A 84 9.70 4.72 3.90
C LEU A 84 9.71 3.28 4.40
N GLY A 85 8.99 2.42 3.69
CA GLY A 85 9.11 0.98 3.82
C GLY A 85 9.45 0.38 2.46
N SER A 86 10.38 -0.56 2.44
CA SER A 86 10.70 -1.31 1.22
C SER A 86 10.68 -2.81 1.52
N SER A 87 10.23 -3.61 0.54
CA SER A 87 10.26 -5.07 0.56
C SER A 87 10.68 -5.58 -0.81
N ILE A 88 11.83 -6.26 -0.88
CA ILE A 88 12.22 -7.01 -2.08
C ILE A 88 11.68 -8.42 -1.94
N TYR A 89 10.84 -8.82 -2.88
CA TYR A 89 10.14 -10.10 -2.82
C TYR A 89 10.48 -10.95 -4.04
N HIS A 90 10.75 -12.23 -3.78
CA HIS A 90 10.87 -13.23 -4.84
C HIS A 90 9.48 -13.77 -5.17
N ILE A 91 9.04 -13.54 -6.40
CA ILE A 91 7.73 -13.96 -6.87
C ILE A 91 7.87 -15.37 -7.45
N GLY A 92 7.27 -16.35 -6.76
CA GLY A 92 7.27 -17.73 -7.21
C GLY A 92 6.55 -17.92 -8.55
N PHE A 93 6.99 -18.90 -9.33
CA PHE A 93 6.36 -19.28 -10.59
C PHE A 93 5.03 -20.03 -10.34
N GLN A 94 3.97 -19.63 -11.04
CA GLN A 94 2.73 -20.40 -11.14
C GLN A 94 2.39 -20.67 -12.60
N GLN A 95 2.20 -21.94 -12.95
CA GLN A 95 1.75 -22.32 -14.29
C GLN A 95 0.26 -22.00 -14.46
N ALA A 96 -0.06 -21.15 -15.43
CA ALA A 96 -1.43 -20.85 -15.80
C ALA A 96 -1.98 -21.87 -16.83
N MET A 97 -3.27 -22.18 -16.75
CA MET A 97 -3.94 -23.02 -17.75
C MET A 97 -4.24 -22.22 -19.02
N TRP A 98 -3.61 -22.60 -20.14
CA TRP A 98 -3.61 -21.82 -21.39
C TRP A 98 -4.98 -21.40 -21.94
N ASN A 99 -6.00 -22.25 -21.76
CA ASN A 99 -7.35 -22.07 -22.29
C ASN A 99 -8.39 -21.74 -21.22
N GLN A 100 -7.97 -21.48 -19.97
CA GLN A 100 -8.87 -21.21 -18.86
C GLN A 100 -8.52 -19.89 -18.19
N SER A 101 -9.53 -19.04 -18.08
CA SER A 101 -9.46 -17.83 -17.27
C SER A 101 -9.51 -18.21 -15.79
N GLN A 102 -8.55 -17.72 -15.00
CA GLN A 102 -8.48 -18.00 -13.57
C GLN A 102 -7.60 -16.99 -12.83
N GLU A 103 -7.82 -16.87 -11.53
CA GLU A 103 -6.86 -16.23 -10.63
C GLU A 103 -5.57 -17.06 -10.50
N LEU A 104 -4.44 -16.37 -10.49
CA LEU A 104 -3.14 -16.89 -10.11
C LEU A 104 -2.93 -16.63 -8.62
N GLY A 105 -3.48 -17.50 -7.79
CA GLY A 105 -3.47 -17.34 -6.33
C GLY A 105 -2.07 -17.14 -5.73
N VAL A 106 -1.06 -17.90 -6.17
CA VAL A 106 0.32 -17.77 -5.65
C VAL A 106 0.89 -16.38 -5.94
N LEU A 107 0.72 -15.88 -7.17
CA LEU A 107 1.17 -14.53 -7.52
C LEU A 107 0.38 -13.49 -6.75
N THR A 108 -0.95 -13.64 -6.67
CA THR A 108 -1.81 -12.73 -5.91
C THR A 108 -1.37 -12.60 -4.46
N GLN A 109 -1.15 -13.72 -3.78
CA GLN A 109 -0.71 -13.74 -2.38
C GLN A 109 0.68 -13.13 -2.22
N ALA A 110 1.64 -13.46 -3.11
CA ALA A 110 2.97 -12.87 -3.08
C ALA A 110 2.92 -11.33 -3.23
N MET A 111 2.13 -10.85 -4.20
CA MET A 111 1.93 -9.43 -4.47
C MET A 111 1.25 -8.69 -3.32
N TYR A 112 0.33 -9.34 -2.60
CA TYR A 112 -0.29 -8.80 -1.40
C TYR A 112 0.74 -8.70 -0.26
N HIS A 113 1.38 -9.81 0.08
CA HIS A 113 2.31 -9.89 1.20
C HIS A 113 3.49 -8.93 1.05
N ALA A 114 4.00 -8.76 -0.17
CA ALA A 114 5.10 -7.85 -0.41
C ALA A 114 4.72 -6.38 -0.15
N ARG A 115 3.51 -5.96 -0.54
CA ARG A 115 2.99 -4.61 -0.22
C ARG A 115 2.76 -4.43 1.27
N GLU A 116 2.17 -5.44 1.88
CA GLU A 116 1.84 -5.45 3.30
C GLU A 116 3.12 -5.34 4.16
N LEU A 117 4.19 -6.06 3.82
CA LEU A 117 5.50 -5.90 4.46
C LEU A 117 6.08 -4.49 4.29
N ALA A 118 5.99 -3.90 3.10
CA ALA A 118 6.47 -2.54 2.87
C ALA A 118 5.67 -1.52 3.70
N MET A 119 4.34 -1.68 3.76
CA MET A 119 3.46 -0.84 4.58
C MET A 119 3.77 -0.96 6.07
N THR A 120 3.89 -2.19 6.59
CA THR A 120 4.17 -2.44 8.00
C THR A 120 5.52 -1.81 8.41
N ARG A 121 6.55 -1.89 7.57
CA ARG A 121 7.85 -1.23 7.83
C ARG A 121 7.76 0.29 7.84
N MET A 122 6.99 0.87 6.93
CA MET A 122 6.74 2.32 6.89
C MET A 122 6.00 2.79 8.15
N GLU A 123 5.05 1.99 8.64
CA GLU A 123 4.31 2.26 9.87
C GLU A 123 5.18 2.12 11.12
N GLU A 124 6.04 1.10 11.19
CA GLU A 124 7.05 0.96 12.24
C GLU A 124 7.94 2.21 12.30
N GLU A 125 8.41 2.69 11.15
CA GLU A 125 9.19 3.93 11.10
C GLU A 125 8.39 5.15 11.61
N ALA A 126 7.14 5.32 11.17
CA ALA A 126 6.30 6.42 11.66
C ALA A 126 6.02 6.32 13.16
N ASP A 127 5.87 5.09 13.68
CA ASP A 127 5.69 4.82 15.10
C ASP A 127 6.90 5.25 15.92
N GLN A 128 8.13 4.99 15.43
CA GLN A 128 9.37 5.45 16.05
C GLN A 128 9.45 6.97 16.14
N LEU A 129 8.94 7.68 15.13
CA LEU A 129 8.85 9.15 15.17
C LEU A 129 7.76 9.63 16.13
N GLY A 130 6.92 8.74 16.64
CA GLY A 130 5.76 9.01 17.50
C GLY A 130 4.60 9.63 16.72
N ALA A 131 4.41 9.23 15.46
CA ALA A 131 3.33 9.73 14.61
C ALA A 131 1.97 9.21 15.08
N ASP A 132 0.92 9.97 14.78
CA ASP A 132 -0.47 9.50 14.84
C ASP A 132 -0.88 8.79 13.55
N GLY A 133 -0.25 9.15 12.43
CA GLY A 133 -0.49 8.53 11.14
C GLY A 133 0.42 9.03 10.03
N ILE A 134 0.13 8.58 8.83
CA ILE A 134 0.88 8.82 7.60
C ILE A 134 -0.10 9.26 6.53
N VAL A 135 0.17 10.40 5.90
CA VAL A 135 -0.66 11.00 4.84
C VAL A 135 0.11 10.99 3.51
N GLY A 136 -0.62 10.96 2.40
CA GLY A 136 -0.03 10.97 1.06
C GLY A 136 0.69 9.67 0.72
N VAL A 137 0.27 8.55 1.30
CA VAL A 137 0.93 7.26 1.08
C VAL A 137 0.88 6.89 -0.40
N ARG A 138 2.05 6.60 -0.96
CA ARG A 138 2.21 6.05 -2.32
C ARG A 138 2.87 4.68 -2.25
N LEU A 139 2.29 3.74 -3.00
CA LEU A 139 2.79 2.40 -3.19
C LEU A 139 3.28 2.22 -4.63
N ASP A 140 4.57 1.96 -4.76
CA ASP A 140 5.23 1.73 -6.04
C ASP A 140 5.87 0.35 -6.09
N ILE A 141 6.00 -0.17 -7.31
CA ILE A 141 6.69 -1.43 -7.59
C ILE A 141 7.86 -1.14 -8.50
N GLY A 142 9.06 -1.20 -7.94
CA GLY A 142 10.33 -1.15 -8.65
C GLY A 142 10.69 -2.53 -9.21
N ARG A 143 11.25 -2.54 -10.42
CA ARG A 143 11.82 -3.74 -11.03
C ARG A 143 13.21 -3.44 -11.49
N TYR A 144 14.13 -4.31 -11.14
CA TYR A 144 15.54 -4.18 -11.50
C TYR A 144 15.93 -5.29 -12.45
N GLU A 145 16.93 -5.01 -13.29
CA GLU A 145 17.46 -5.97 -14.27
C GLU A 145 18.17 -7.17 -13.61
N TRP A 146 18.34 -7.16 -12.28
CA TRP A 146 19.04 -8.20 -11.51
C TRP A 146 18.27 -9.53 -11.40
N GLY A 147 16.98 -9.58 -11.76
CA GLY A 147 16.23 -10.81 -11.88
C GLY A 147 14.76 -10.60 -12.25
N ALA A 148 14.24 -11.35 -13.22
CA ALA A 148 12.85 -11.24 -13.69
C ALA A 148 11.80 -11.58 -12.61
N ASP A 149 12.21 -12.33 -11.59
CA ASP A 149 11.36 -12.82 -10.50
C ASP A 149 11.52 -12.00 -9.20
N LEU A 150 12.23 -10.88 -9.24
CA LEU A 150 12.41 -9.96 -8.12
C LEU A 150 11.68 -8.65 -8.36
N ALA A 151 10.84 -8.25 -7.41
CA ALA A 151 10.19 -6.96 -7.41
C ALA A 151 10.42 -6.27 -6.07
N GLU A 152 10.73 -4.97 -6.12
CA GLU A 152 10.80 -4.11 -4.94
C GLU A 152 9.45 -3.41 -4.77
N PHE A 153 8.88 -3.50 -3.58
CA PHE A 153 7.67 -2.80 -3.19
C PHE A 153 8.08 -1.68 -2.25
N ILE A 154 7.72 -0.45 -2.61
CA ILE A 154 8.12 0.74 -1.88
C ILE A 154 6.86 1.47 -1.43
N ALA A 155 6.77 1.72 -0.13
CA ALA A 155 5.77 2.56 0.50
C ALA A 155 6.45 3.85 0.97
N VAL A 156 5.90 5.01 0.59
CA VAL A 156 6.41 6.32 1.01
C VAL A 156 5.25 7.20 1.42
N GLY A 157 5.43 8.00 2.48
CA GLY A 157 4.49 9.04 2.85
C GLY A 157 5.07 10.00 3.89
N THR A 158 4.26 10.95 4.33
CA THR A 158 4.66 11.89 5.39
C THR A 158 4.01 11.49 6.71
N ALA A 159 4.84 11.19 7.71
CA ALA A 159 4.38 10.98 9.08
C ALA A 159 3.90 12.29 9.71
N VAL A 160 2.76 12.24 10.39
CA VAL A 160 2.10 13.40 11.00
C VAL A 160 1.67 13.13 12.43
N ARG A 161 1.64 14.17 13.25
CA ARG A 161 1.13 14.14 14.64
C ARG A 161 0.20 15.30 14.91
N HIS A 162 -0.90 15.05 15.61
CA HIS A 162 -1.82 16.10 16.02
C HIS A 162 -1.20 16.99 17.11
N ARG A 163 -1.30 18.32 16.96
CA ARG A 163 -0.70 19.32 17.86
C ARG A 163 -1.23 19.25 19.28
N ALA A 164 -2.50 18.89 19.46
CA ALA A 164 -3.12 18.86 20.79
C ALA A 164 -2.64 17.69 21.65
N GLY A 165 -1.82 16.77 21.12
CA GLY A 165 -1.37 15.57 21.84
C GLY A 165 -2.48 14.53 22.05
N GLU A 166 -3.64 14.74 21.42
CA GLU A 166 -4.72 13.75 21.34
C GLU A 166 -4.32 12.65 20.35
N LEU A 167 -4.42 11.39 20.77
CA LEU A 167 -4.03 10.24 19.97
C LEU A 167 -5.03 10.04 18.82
N HIS A 168 -4.61 10.34 17.59
CA HIS A 168 -5.46 10.23 16.39
C HIS A 168 -5.24 8.92 15.62
N ARG A 169 -4.64 7.92 16.28
CA ARG A 169 -4.28 6.62 15.70
C ARG A 169 -5.46 5.79 15.22
N ALA A 170 -5.17 4.78 14.43
CA ALA A 170 -6.14 3.78 14.02
C ALA A 170 -6.72 3.03 15.24
N PRO A 171 -7.94 2.45 15.15
CA PRO A 171 -8.55 1.72 16.27
C PRO A 171 -7.71 0.55 16.82
N ASN A 172 -6.81 0.01 16.01
CA ASN A 172 -5.86 -1.05 16.38
C ASN A 172 -4.58 -0.53 17.08
N GLY A 173 -4.46 0.79 17.30
CA GLY A 173 -3.30 1.41 17.95
C GLY A 173 -2.11 1.71 17.03
N ARG A 174 -2.18 1.31 15.75
CA ARG A 174 -1.18 1.64 14.72
C ARG A 174 -1.30 3.11 14.30
N PRO A 175 -0.23 3.74 13.78
CA PRO A 175 -0.39 4.96 13.00
C PRO A 175 -1.44 4.74 11.90
N PHE A 176 -2.40 5.65 11.73
CA PHE A 176 -3.32 5.53 10.59
C PHE A 176 -2.53 5.69 9.28
N THR A 177 -2.98 5.05 8.21
CA THR A 177 -2.43 5.25 6.86
C THR A 177 -3.50 5.80 5.93
N SER A 178 -3.10 6.62 4.97
CA SER A 178 -4.01 7.28 4.04
C SER A 178 -3.29 7.58 2.72
N ASP A 179 -3.85 7.10 1.60
CA ASP A 179 -3.38 7.44 0.26
C ASP A 179 -3.87 8.81 -0.23
N LEU A 180 -4.76 9.44 0.54
CA LEU A 180 -5.26 10.79 0.27
C LEU A 180 -4.13 11.83 0.25
N SER A 181 -4.28 12.79 -0.66
CA SER A 181 -3.50 14.03 -0.67
C SER A 181 -3.68 14.78 0.66
N GLY A 182 -2.73 15.66 1.01
CA GLY A 182 -2.88 16.49 2.21
C GLY A 182 -4.11 17.41 2.16
N GLN A 183 -4.57 17.78 0.95
CA GLN A 183 -5.76 18.61 0.76
C GLN A 183 -7.05 17.81 1.01
N ASP A 184 -7.11 16.59 0.48
CA ASP A 184 -8.24 15.69 0.68
C ASP A 184 -8.32 15.25 2.14
N PHE A 185 -7.18 14.93 2.76
CA PHE A 185 -7.09 14.63 4.19
C PHE A 185 -7.63 15.78 5.05
N ALA A 186 -7.20 17.03 4.80
CA ALA A 186 -7.71 18.18 5.53
C ALA A 186 -9.21 18.41 5.29
N THR A 187 -9.70 18.16 4.08
CA THR A 187 -11.12 18.28 3.73
C THR A 187 -11.97 17.21 4.42
N LEU A 188 -11.47 15.97 4.46
CA LEU A 188 -12.08 14.85 5.15
C LEU A 188 -12.25 15.15 6.64
N LEU A 189 -11.21 15.65 7.30
CA LEU A 189 -11.24 16.04 8.71
C LEU A 189 -12.26 17.15 8.98
N ARG A 190 -12.31 18.19 8.14
CA ARG A 190 -13.30 19.28 8.26
C ARG A 190 -14.73 18.79 8.08
N ALA A 191 -14.94 17.77 7.25
CA ALA A 191 -16.24 17.14 7.07
C ALA A 191 -16.64 16.21 8.23
N GLY A 192 -15.80 16.07 9.26
CA GLY A 192 -16.02 15.22 10.43
C GLY A 192 -15.76 13.73 10.18
N TYR A 193 -14.88 13.42 9.24
CA TYR A 193 -14.38 12.06 9.02
C TYR A 193 -12.88 12.00 9.28
N ARG A 194 -12.38 10.85 9.71
CA ARG A 194 -10.93 10.63 9.84
C ARG A 194 -10.51 9.32 9.17
N PRO A 195 -9.30 9.25 8.62
CA PRO A 195 -8.76 7.99 8.14
C PRO A 195 -8.48 7.05 9.32
N VAL A 196 -8.63 5.75 9.07
CA VAL A 196 -8.25 4.69 10.02
C VAL A 196 -7.24 3.71 9.42
N GLY A 197 -7.06 3.70 8.11
CA GLY A 197 -6.10 2.86 7.43
C GLY A 197 -6.25 2.95 5.93
N MET A 198 -5.16 2.74 5.22
CA MET A 198 -5.19 2.48 3.79
C MET A 198 -5.57 1.02 3.61
N VAL A 199 -6.55 0.77 2.74
CA VAL A 199 -7.04 -0.57 2.43
C VAL A 199 -6.73 -0.90 0.99
N MET A 200 -6.48 -2.18 0.71
CA MET A 200 -6.09 -2.67 -0.58
C MET A 200 -6.71 -4.02 -0.89
N GLY A 201 -6.81 -4.32 -2.18
CA GLY A 201 -7.16 -5.64 -2.66
C GLY A 201 -6.54 -5.85 -4.02
N ASN A 202 -5.87 -6.97 -4.22
CA ASN A 202 -5.28 -7.31 -5.50
C ASN A 202 -5.86 -8.62 -6.03
N CYS A 203 -5.83 -8.76 -7.35
CA CYS A 203 -6.09 -9.99 -8.06
C CYS A 203 -5.15 -10.07 -9.25
N VAL A 204 -4.27 -11.08 -9.26
CA VAL A 204 -3.45 -11.40 -10.43
C VAL A 204 -4.18 -12.46 -11.22
N TYR A 205 -4.64 -12.12 -12.41
CA TYR A 205 -5.56 -12.95 -13.17
C TYR A 205 -4.96 -13.35 -14.52
N HIS A 206 -5.09 -14.62 -14.88
CA HIS A 206 -4.76 -15.14 -16.19
C HIS A 206 -5.99 -15.14 -17.08
N VAL A 207 -5.91 -14.51 -18.26
CA VAL A 207 -7.01 -14.54 -19.24
C VAL A 207 -6.74 -15.62 -20.27
N GLY A 208 -7.56 -16.68 -20.24
CA GLY A 208 -7.43 -17.81 -21.13
C GLY A 208 -7.67 -17.43 -22.59
N ARG A 209 -6.92 -18.04 -23.50
CA ARG A 209 -7.09 -17.77 -24.94
C ARG A 209 -8.36 -18.43 -25.47
N GLN A 210 -9.03 -17.72 -26.37
CA GLN A 210 -10.18 -18.28 -27.08
C GLN A 210 -9.77 -19.44 -28.02
N GLY A 211 -10.59 -20.48 -28.06
CA GLY A 211 -10.36 -21.65 -28.92
C GLY A 211 -10.36 -21.31 -30.42
N MET A 212 -9.58 -22.06 -31.20
CA MET A 212 -9.35 -21.83 -32.63
C MET A 212 -10.64 -21.71 -33.46
N LEU A 213 -11.65 -22.54 -33.15
CA LEU A 213 -12.94 -22.53 -33.85
C LEU A 213 -13.73 -21.24 -33.62
N ALA A 214 -13.70 -20.71 -32.40
CA ALA A 214 -14.42 -19.49 -32.06
C ALA A 214 -13.69 -18.24 -32.61
N SER A 215 -12.36 -18.26 -32.65
CA SER A 215 -11.55 -17.23 -33.31
C SER A 215 -11.84 -17.16 -34.82
N LEU A 216 -11.92 -18.31 -35.51
CA LEU A 216 -12.28 -18.39 -36.93
C LEU A 216 -13.67 -17.79 -37.23
N LYS A 217 -14.66 -18.00 -36.35
CA LYS A 217 -16.03 -17.46 -36.51
C LYS A 217 -16.11 -15.94 -36.38
N GLN A 218 -15.06 -15.31 -35.83
CA GLN A 218 -15.01 -13.86 -35.57
C GLN A 218 -14.13 -13.12 -36.58
N VAL A 219 -13.41 -13.83 -37.46
CA VAL A 219 -12.58 -13.22 -38.50
C VAL A 219 -13.44 -12.31 -39.38
N GLY A 220 -13.07 -11.02 -39.45
CA GLY A 220 -13.78 -10.01 -40.24
C GLY A 220 -15.02 -9.39 -39.57
N ARG A 221 -15.24 -9.64 -38.27
CA ARG A 221 -16.38 -9.08 -37.52
C ARG A 221 -15.90 -8.31 -36.29
N ASN A 222 -16.39 -7.09 -36.10
CA ASN A 222 -16.24 -6.35 -34.85
C ASN A 222 -17.32 -6.81 -33.88
N VAL A 223 -16.96 -7.58 -32.86
CA VAL A 223 -17.87 -8.07 -31.82
C VAL A 223 -17.19 -7.99 -30.46
N GLU A 224 -17.99 -7.83 -29.40
CA GLU A 224 -17.50 -8.02 -28.04
C GLU A 224 -16.94 -9.45 -27.89
N MET A 225 -15.95 -9.59 -27.00
CA MET A 225 -15.31 -10.85 -26.68
C MET A 225 -15.69 -11.25 -25.24
N PRO A 226 -16.86 -11.88 -25.02
CA PRO A 226 -17.47 -11.97 -23.69
C PRO A 226 -16.62 -12.72 -22.67
N ASN A 227 -15.81 -13.70 -23.10
CA ASN A 227 -14.89 -14.43 -22.24
C ASN A 227 -13.77 -13.54 -21.68
N TYR A 228 -13.24 -12.61 -22.47
CA TYR A 228 -12.24 -11.65 -21.99
C TYR A 228 -12.92 -10.59 -21.13
N THR A 229 -14.08 -10.08 -21.55
CA THR A 229 -14.84 -9.11 -20.77
C THR A 229 -15.17 -9.67 -19.37
N GLN A 230 -15.78 -10.85 -19.30
CA GLN A 230 -16.16 -11.50 -18.04
C GLN A 230 -14.95 -11.75 -17.14
N ALA A 231 -13.85 -12.27 -17.69
CA ALA A 231 -12.63 -12.50 -16.92
C ALA A 231 -12.08 -11.22 -16.25
N LEU A 232 -12.07 -10.09 -16.97
CA LEU A 232 -11.62 -8.82 -16.40
C LEU A 232 -12.62 -8.24 -15.38
N TYR A 233 -13.93 -8.45 -15.59
CA TYR A 233 -14.94 -8.08 -14.59
C TYR A 233 -14.75 -8.88 -13.31
N GLU A 234 -14.66 -10.21 -13.38
CA GLU A 234 -14.43 -11.09 -12.23
C GLU A 234 -13.18 -10.68 -11.44
N ALA A 235 -12.07 -10.42 -12.13
CA ALA A 235 -10.82 -10.03 -11.48
C ALA A 235 -10.91 -8.67 -10.77
N ARG A 236 -11.64 -7.70 -11.34
CA ARG A 236 -11.88 -6.39 -10.71
C ARG A 236 -12.79 -6.52 -9.49
N GLU A 237 -13.87 -7.27 -9.60
CA GLU A 237 -14.79 -7.53 -8.48
C GLU A 237 -14.03 -8.19 -7.32
N LEU A 238 -13.18 -9.18 -7.60
CA LEU A 238 -12.40 -9.85 -6.57
C LEU A 238 -11.41 -8.92 -5.86
N ALA A 239 -10.75 -8.04 -6.61
CA ALA A 239 -9.86 -7.02 -6.03
C ALA A 239 -10.66 -6.02 -5.16
N MET A 240 -11.84 -5.58 -5.60
CA MET A 240 -12.71 -4.69 -4.83
C MET A 240 -13.27 -5.35 -3.56
N GLU A 241 -13.71 -6.61 -3.66
CA GLU A 241 -14.25 -7.38 -2.53
C GLU A 241 -13.19 -7.52 -1.43
N ARG A 242 -11.94 -7.80 -1.79
CA ARG A 242 -10.83 -7.88 -0.83
C ARG A 242 -10.51 -6.54 -0.17
N MET A 243 -10.51 -5.45 -0.93
CA MET A 243 -10.34 -4.10 -0.37
C MET A 243 -11.47 -3.73 0.61
N GLN A 244 -12.72 -4.11 0.29
CA GLN A 244 -13.86 -3.92 1.19
C GLN A 244 -13.74 -4.75 2.46
N ARG A 245 -13.28 -6.01 2.33
CA ARG A 245 -13.03 -6.89 3.48
C ARG A 245 -12.01 -6.31 4.45
N GLU A 246 -10.90 -5.75 3.95
CA GLU A 246 -9.94 -5.05 4.82
C GLU A 246 -10.57 -3.84 5.53
N ALA A 247 -11.44 -3.10 4.85
CA ALA A 247 -12.15 -1.97 5.47
C ALA A 247 -13.12 -2.43 6.57
N ASP A 248 -13.77 -3.58 6.40
CA ASP A 248 -14.61 -4.20 7.42
C ASP A 248 -13.80 -4.63 8.65
N GLU A 249 -12.59 -5.17 8.45
CA GLU A 249 -11.69 -5.59 9.54
C GLU A 249 -11.30 -4.42 10.45
N VAL A 250 -11.14 -3.22 9.89
CA VAL A 250 -10.88 -1.99 10.66
C VAL A 250 -12.14 -1.24 11.08
N ARG A 251 -13.34 -1.83 10.85
CA ARG A 251 -14.66 -1.28 11.17
C ARG A 251 -14.89 0.10 10.55
N ALA A 252 -14.46 0.27 9.30
CA ALA A 252 -14.66 1.50 8.57
C ALA A 252 -16.15 1.76 8.29
N GLY A 253 -16.54 3.04 8.24
CA GLY A 253 -17.86 3.45 7.74
C GLY A 253 -17.91 3.59 6.22
N GLY A 254 -16.75 3.57 5.55
CA GLY A 254 -16.62 3.63 4.11
C GLY A 254 -15.16 3.72 3.64
N ILE A 255 -14.96 3.65 2.33
CA ILE A 255 -13.67 3.84 1.66
C ILE A 255 -13.79 5.05 0.74
N VAL A 256 -12.89 6.02 0.90
CA VAL A 256 -12.80 7.22 0.03
C VAL A 256 -11.49 7.19 -0.76
N GLY A 257 -11.44 7.93 -1.87
CA GLY A 257 -10.27 7.91 -2.76
C GLY A 257 -10.05 6.57 -3.46
N ALA A 258 -11.05 5.68 -3.45
CA ALA A 258 -10.94 4.35 -4.02
C ALA A 258 -10.61 4.40 -5.52
N ARG A 259 -9.59 3.65 -5.93
CA ARG A 259 -9.15 3.53 -7.32
C ARG A 259 -8.74 2.11 -7.64
N ILE A 260 -8.95 1.69 -8.88
CA ILE A 260 -8.48 0.41 -9.41
C ILE A 260 -7.41 0.70 -10.44
N VAL A 261 -6.25 0.10 -10.25
CA VAL A 261 -5.11 0.20 -11.17
C VAL A 261 -4.95 -1.15 -11.87
N GLU A 262 -4.90 -1.11 -13.19
CA GLU A 262 -4.57 -2.26 -14.02
C GLU A 262 -3.10 -2.19 -14.41
N ARG A 263 -2.34 -3.26 -14.16
CA ARG A 263 -0.91 -3.32 -14.50
C ARG A 263 -0.54 -4.66 -15.14
N SER A 264 0.11 -4.60 -16.30
CA SER A 264 0.83 -5.74 -16.84
C SER A 264 2.25 -5.71 -16.32
N HIS A 265 2.58 -6.76 -15.60
CA HIS A 265 3.79 -6.89 -14.81
C HIS A 265 4.74 -7.89 -15.47
N GLY A 266 4.78 -7.99 -16.79
CA GLY A 266 5.75 -8.84 -17.50
C GLY A 266 5.68 -10.35 -17.21
N TRP A 267 4.78 -10.83 -16.34
CA TRP A 267 4.60 -12.26 -16.01
C TRP A 267 3.87 -13.07 -17.09
N GLY A 268 3.76 -12.50 -18.29
CA GLY A 268 3.09 -13.09 -19.44
C GLY A 268 2.16 -12.10 -20.12
N SER A 269 1.96 -12.29 -21.43
CA SER A 269 1.07 -11.44 -22.25
C SER A 269 -0.42 -11.56 -21.91
N HIS A 270 -0.78 -12.51 -21.05
CA HIS A 270 -2.15 -12.80 -20.64
C HIS A 270 -2.30 -12.81 -19.10
N VAL A 271 -1.39 -12.13 -18.39
CA VAL A 271 -1.45 -11.98 -16.93
C VAL A 271 -1.55 -10.50 -16.61
N ILE A 272 -2.60 -10.16 -15.87
CA ILE A 272 -2.94 -8.77 -15.52
C ILE A 272 -3.14 -8.71 -14.01
N GLU A 273 -2.52 -7.74 -13.34
CA GLU A 273 -2.87 -7.42 -11.96
C GLU A 273 -3.93 -6.32 -11.95
N PHE A 274 -5.01 -6.57 -11.22
CA PHE A 274 -5.94 -5.56 -10.74
C PHE A 274 -5.61 -5.23 -9.30
N PHE A 275 -5.33 -3.97 -9.02
CA PHE A 275 -5.00 -3.48 -7.68
C PHE A 275 -5.96 -2.37 -7.29
N ALA A 276 -6.90 -2.69 -6.41
CA ALA A 276 -7.79 -1.75 -5.76
C ALA A 276 -7.11 -1.20 -4.50
N ILE A 277 -7.21 0.11 -4.29
CA ILE A 277 -6.66 0.80 -3.12
C ILE A 277 -7.54 2.00 -2.78
N GLY A 278 -7.62 2.34 -1.50
CA GLY A 278 -8.22 3.58 -1.03
C GLY A 278 -7.99 3.79 0.46
N THR A 279 -8.61 4.81 1.02
CA THR A 279 -8.52 5.15 2.44
C THR A 279 -9.82 4.80 3.16
N ALA A 280 -9.75 3.89 4.12
CA ALA A 280 -10.84 3.57 5.02
C ALA A 280 -11.05 4.69 6.04
N VAL A 281 -12.31 5.10 6.23
CA VAL A 281 -12.67 6.25 7.06
C VAL A 281 -13.75 5.92 8.08
N VAL A 282 -13.75 6.65 9.19
CA VAL A 282 -14.81 6.63 10.20
C VAL A 282 -15.29 8.05 10.47
N ALA A 283 -16.56 8.19 10.82
CA ALA A 283 -17.12 9.43 11.33
C ALA A 283 -16.52 9.76 12.71
N THR A 284 -16.14 11.01 12.94
CA THR A 284 -15.64 11.48 14.24
C THR A 284 -16.75 12.03 15.12
N THR A 285 -17.86 12.46 14.52
CA THR A 285 -19.05 12.94 15.22
C THR A 285 -20.30 12.24 14.66
N THR A 286 -21.48 12.45 15.24
CA THR A 286 -22.75 12.00 14.65
C THR A 286 -23.41 13.12 13.85
N GLU A 287 -23.17 14.37 14.25
CA GLU A 287 -23.58 15.58 13.53
C GLU A 287 -22.42 16.06 12.65
N HIS A 288 -22.65 16.13 11.35
CA HIS A 288 -21.68 16.61 10.37
C HIS A 288 -22.34 17.71 9.55
N GLU A 289 -21.75 18.90 9.56
CA GLU A 289 -22.13 19.97 8.65
C GLU A 289 -21.03 20.12 7.60
N ILE A 290 -21.30 19.66 6.38
CA ILE A 290 -20.39 19.86 5.25
C ILE A 290 -20.49 21.34 4.87
N GLU A 291 -19.37 22.07 5.04
CA GLU A 291 -19.30 23.47 4.66
C GLU A 291 -19.70 23.65 3.19
N LYS A 292 -20.56 24.63 2.91
CA LYS A 292 -21.06 24.86 1.56
C LYS A 292 -19.88 25.24 0.65
N PRO A 293 -19.64 24.50 -0.45
CA PRO A 293 -18.54 24.83 -1.34
C PRO A 293 -18.72 26.23 -1.92
N SER A 294 -17.72 27.08 -1.75
CA SER A 294 -17.67 28.39 -2.39
C SER A 294 -17.02 28.28 -3.76
N MET A 295 -17.61 28.90 -4.78
CA MET A 295 -16.99 29.00 -6.10
C MET A 295 -15.68 29.78 -6.01
N VAL A 296 -14.58 29.18 -6.47
CA VAL A 296 -13.30 29.85 -6.66
C VAL A 296 -13.03 29.93 -8.16
N LEU A 297 -12.95 31.14 -8.69
CA LEU A 297 -12.59 31.39 -10.08
C LEU A 297 -11.07 31.64 -10.15
N PRO A 298 -10.28 30.74 -10.76
CA PRO A 298 -8.87 31.02 -10.99
C PRO A 298 -8.74 32.18 -11.99
N LEU A 299 -7.91 33.18 -11.66
CA LEU A 299 -7.66 34.36 -12.49
C LEU A 299 -6.70 34.10 -13.68
N SER A 300 -6.28 32.85 -13.88
CA SER A 300 -5.44 32.43 -14.99
C SER A 300 -6.31 32.03 -16.19
N GLY A 301 -6.58 33.00 -17.06
CA GLY A 301 -7.05 32.77 -18.44
C GLY A 301 -5.88 32.61 -19.40
#